data_AF-A0A0F9CAA0-F1
#
_entry.id   AF-A0A0F9CAA0-F1
#
_cell.length_a   1.000
_cell.length_b   1.000
_cell.length_c   1.000
_cell.angle_alpha   90.00
_cell.angle_beta   90.00
_cell.angle_gamma   90.00
#
_symmetry.space_group_name_H-M   'P 1'
#
loop_
_entity.id
_entity.type
_entity.pdbx_description
1 polymer ?
#
loop_
_entity_poly.entity_id
_entity_poly.type
_entity_poly.pdbx_seq_one_letter_code
_entity_poly.pdbx_strand_id
1 'polypeptide(L)'
;MHGAGNDYIYIDTIKHGYDVDFNKLAKTISSRHFSVGGDGLVLIMPSDNADYRMKMFNADGSEAEMCGNAIRCVGKYLFDHGYLKKETFTIETHLDN
;
A
#
# COMPACT_ATOMS: atom_id res chain seq x y z
N MET A 1 -1.25 4.26 -8.49
CA MET A 1 -2.71 4.42 -8.75
C MET A 1 -3.18 5.65 -8.00
N HIS A 2 -4.33 6.24 -8.35
CA HIS A 2 -4.90 7.35 -7.58
C HIS A 2 -6.35 7.11 -7.18
N GLY A 3 -6.73 7.63 -6.01
CA GLY A 3 -8.12 7.74 -5.56
C GLY A 3 -8.47 9.21 -5.39
N ALA A 4 -9.37 9.74 -6.22
CA ALA A 4 -9.79 11.15 -6.18
C ALA A 4 -8.63 12.18 -6.17
N GLY A 5 -7.58 11.92 -6.95
CA GLY A 5 -6.40 12.79 -7.07
C GLY A 5 -5.28 12.50 -6.05
N ASN A 6 -5.54 11.71 -5.01
CA ASN A 6 -4.51 11.27 -4.05
C ASN A 6 -3.85 10.00 -4.57
N ASP A 7 -2.57 10.10 -4.97
CA ASP A 7 -1.82 9.08 -5.68
C ASP A 7 -0.76 8.42 -4.80
N TYR A 8 -0.74 7.08 -4.78
CA TYR A 8 0.30 6.31 -4.10
C TYR A 8 0.99 5.37 -5.08
N ILE A 9 2.22 5.02 -4.73
CA ILE A 9 2.96 3.92 -5.33
C ILE A 9 2.58 2.65 -4.57
N TYR A 10 2.27 1.56 -5.27
CA TYR A 10 1.79 0.31 -4.66
C TYR A 10 2.80 -0.79 -4.94
N ILE A 11 3.19 -1.53 -3.90
CA ILE A 11 4.06 -2.70 -4.00
C ILE A 11 3.31 -3.91 -3.48
N ASP A 12 3.17 -4.93 -4.33
CA ASP A 12 2.68 -6.25 -3.95
C ASP A 12 3.80 -7.06 -3.29
N THR A 13 3.60 -7.39 -2.03
CA THR A 13 4.49 -8.23 -1.21
C THR A 13 3.82 -9.53 -0.78
N ILE A 14 2.67 -9.90 -1.37
CA ILE A 14 1.89 -11.09 -1.00
C ILE A 14 2.69 -12.37 -1.18
N LYS A 15 3.42 -12.49 -2.31
CA LYS A 15 4.16 -13.72 -2.68
C LYS A 15 5.64 -13.67 -2.33
N HIS A 16 6.18 -12.48 -2.09
CA HIS A 16 7.61 -12.27 -1.95
C HIS A 16 7.88 -11.30 -0.80
N GLY A 17 8.68 -11.76 0.17
CA GLY A 17 9.29 -10.89 1.15
C GLY A 17 10.40 -10.08 0.50
N TYR A 18 10.49 -8.80 0.85
CA TYR A 18 11.57 -7.92 0.44
C TYR A 18 12.38 -7.52 1.67
N ASP A 19 13.69 -7.69 1.60
CA ASP A 19 14.63 -7.15 2.60
C ASP A 19 15.00 -5.72 2.21
N VAL A 20 14.08 -4.79 2.49
CA VAL A 20 14.19 -3.39 2.09
C VAL A 20 13.70 -2.49 3.22
N ASP A 21 14.43 -1.40 3.47
CA ASP A 21 13.95 -0.29 4.30
C ASP A 21 12.87 0.50 3.55
N PHE A 22 11.62 0.15 3.79
CA PHE A 22 10.47 0.78 3.13
C PHE A 22 10.26 2.25 3.52
N ASN A 23 10.70 2.69 4.70
CA ASN A 23 10.66 4.10 5.10
C ASN A 23 11.58 4.93 4.19
N LYS A 24 12.83 4.46 4.03
CA LYS A 24 13.79 5.10 3.14
C LYS A 24 13.39 4.99 1.68
N LEU A 25 12.80 3.86 1.28
CA LEU A 25 12.29 3.67 -0.06
C LEU A 25 11.19 4.68 -0.37
N ALA A 26 10.18 4.83 0.51
CA ALA A 26 9.08 5.78 0.35
C ALA A 26 9.59 7.20 0.10
N LYS A 27 10.52 7.70 0.92
CA LYS A 27 11.18 9.02 0.72
C LYS A 27 11.78 9.18 -0.67
N THR A 28 12.43 8.13 -1.15
CA THR A 28 13.16 8.16 -2.41
C THR A 28 12.20 8.13 -3.61
N ILE A 29 11.23 7.21 -3.61
CA ILE A 29 10.38 6.97 -4.78
C ILE A 29 9.21 7.94 -4.88
N SER A 30 8.76 8.52 -3.77
CA SER A 30 7.68 9.51 -3.73
C SER A 30 8.11 10.90 -4.20
N SER A 31 9.41 11.17 -4.31
CA SER A 31 9.93 12.43 -4.86
C SER A 31 9.43 12.65 -6.29
N ARG A 32 8.66 13.71 -6.51
CA ARG A 32 8.20 14.09 -7.84
C ARG A 32 9.38 14.63 -8.67
N HIS A 33 9.27 14.53 -10.00
CA HIS A 33 10.27 14.93 -11.00
C HIS A 33 11.53 14.06 -11.13
N PHE A 34 12.02 13.48 -10.03
CA PHE A 34 13.26 12.69 -10.04
C PHE A 34 13.04 11.19 -9.87
N SER A 35 11.86 10.81 -9.39
CA SER A 35 11.43 9.42 -9.21
C SER A 35 10.03 9.21 -9.79
N VAL A 36 9.39 8.10 -9.45
CA VAL A 36 8.00 7.81 -9.85
C VAL A 36 7.07 8.94 -9.42
N GLY A 37 7.24 9.44 -8.19
CA GLY A 37 6.43 10.51 -7.63
C GLY A 37 5.07 10.02 -7.11
N GLY A 38 4.66 10.53 -5.96
CA GLY A 38 3.35 10.25 -5.36
C GLY A 38 3.28 10.77 -3.93
N ASP A 39 2.09 10.72 -3.34
CA ASP A 39 1.84 11.17 -1.96
C ASP A 39 2.41 10.19 -0.91
N GLY A 40 2.87 9.02 -1.33
CA GLY A 40 3.53 8.03 -0.49
C GLY A 40 3.69 6.67 -1.14
N LEU A 41 3.91 5.67 -0.30
CA LEU A 41 4.05 4.25 -0.66
C LEU A 41 3.03 3.42 0.12
N VAL A 42 2.38 2.48 -0.57
CA VAL A 42 1.47 1.49 0.01
C VAL A 42 2.00 0.10 -0.28
N LEU A 43 2.13 -0.71 0.76
CA LEU A 43 2.43 -2.14 0.67
C LEU A 43 1.12 -2.93 0.76
N ILE A 44 0.96 -3.88 -0.16
CA ILE A 44 -0.12 -4.87 -0.16
C ILE A 44 0.50 -6.19 0.29
N MET A 45 0.11 -6.62 1.48
CA MET A 45 0.82 -7.64 2.26
C MET A 45 -0.08 -8.84 2.55
N PRO A 46 0.48 -10.02 2.86
CA PRO A 46 -0.29 -11.07 3.51
C PRO A 46 -0.72 -10.62 4.91
N SER A 47 -1.81 -11.20 5.43
CA SER A 47 -2.33 -10.95 6.78
C SER A 47 -2.63 -12.28 7.47
N ASP A 48 -2.40 -12.32 8.78
CA ASP A 48 -2.81 -13.44 9.64
C ASP A 48 -4.23 -13.25 10.22
N ASN A 49 -4.76 -12.01 10.18
CA ASN A 49 -6.00 -11.60 10.85
C ASN A 49 -7.12 -11.16 9.89
N ALA A 50 -6.82 -10.97 8.61
CA ALA A 50 -7.72 -10.51 7.56
C ALA A 50 -7.41 -11.20 6.23
N ASP A 51 -8.14 -10.89 5.16
CA ASP A 51 -7.84 -11.45 3.83
C ASP A 51 -6.47 -10.95 3.31
N TYR A 52 -6.15 -9.67 3.55
CA TYR A 52 -4.86 -9.05 3.23
C TYR A 52 -4.56 -7.92 4.22
N ARG A 53 -3.31 -7.43 4.24
CA ARG A 53 -2.88 -6.28 5.05
C ARG A 53 -2.42 -5.12 4.16
N MET A 54 -2.70 -3.90 4.59
CA MET A 54 -2.17 -2.68 4.00
C MET A 54 -1.25 -1.98 5.01
N LYS A 55 -0.04 -1.64 4.59
CA LYS A 55 0.89 -0.76 5.33
C LYS A 55 1.22 0.45 4.47
N MET A 56 1.16 1.65 5.05
CA MET A 56 1.29 2.89 4.29
C MET A 56 2.38 3.79 4.87
N PHE A 57 3.17 4.38 3.99
CA PHE A 57 4.17 5.38 4.31
C PHE A 57 3.82 6.68 3.57
N ASN A 58 3.89 7.81 4.26
CA ASN A 58 3.84 9.13 3.66
C ASN A 58 5.10 9.38 2.81
N ALA A 59 5.06 10.40 1.96
CA ALA A 59 6.20 10.81 1.14
C ALA A 59 7.47 11.18 1.94
N ASP A 60 7.32 11.57 3.22
CA ASP A 60 8.43 11.83 4.14
C ASP A 60 8.94 10.56 4.85
N GLY A 61 8.41 9.38 4.48
CA GLY A 61 8.72 8.07 5.04
C GLY A 61 8.01 7.73 6.34
N SER A 62 7.33 8.67 7.01
CA SER A 62 6.56 8.35 8.22
C SER A 62 5.47 7.32 7.91
N GLU A 63 5.25 6.38 8.82
CA GLU A 63 4.16 5.41 8.69
C GLU A 63 2.83 6.09 9.05
N ALA A 64 1.79 5.77 8.31
CA ALA A 64 0.46 6.32 8.50
C ALA A 64 -0.54 5.19 8.76
N GLU A 65 -1.50 5.44 9.67
CA GLU A 65 -2.43 4.42 10.14
C GLU A 65 -3.37 3.92 9.04
N MET A 66 -4.01 4.85 8.32
CA MET A 66 -4.96 4.52 7.26
C MET A 66 -5.23 5.72 6.34
N CYS A 67 -5.47 5.44 5.06
CA CYS A 67 -6.03 6.41 4.11
C CYS A 67 -7.14 5.77 3.27
N GLY A 68 -8.33 6.39 3.32
CA GLY A 68 -9.51 5.90 2.61
C GLY A 68 -9.38 5.92 1.07
N ASN A 69 -8.53 6.77 0.51
CA ASN A 69 -8.24 6.75 -0.93
C ASN A 69 -7.31 5.59 -1.29
N ALA A 70 -6.29 5.34 -0.47
CA ALA A 70 -5.34 4.27 -0.69
C ALA A 70 -6.02 2.90 -0.67
N ILE A 71 -6.88 2.65 0.31
CA ILE A 71 -7.54 1.34 0.49
C ILE A 71 -8.47 0.98 -0.67
N ARG A 72 -9.14 1.95 -1.32
CA ARG A 72 -9.94 1.70 -2.52
C ARG A 72 -9.09 1.17 -3.66
N CYS A 73 -7.89 1.72 -3.83
CA CYS A 73 -6.95 1.25 -4.85
C CYS A 73 -6.36 -0.12 -4.49
N VAL A 74 -6.14 -0.44 -3.20
CA VAL A 74 -5.76 -1.80 -2.77
C VAL A 74 -6.84 -2.80 -3.16
N GLY A 75 -8.11 -2.51 -2.86
CA GLY A 75 -9.22 -3.37 -3.25
C GLY A 75 -9.29 -3.61 -4.76
N LYS A 76 -9.13 -2.55 -5.56
CA LYS A 76 -9.03 -2.68 -7.03
C LYS A 76 -7.86 -3.56 -7.45
N TYR A 77 -6.67 -3.34 -6.89
CA TYR A 77 -5.48 -4.12 -7.23
C TYR A 77 -5.68 -5.61 -6.97
N LEU A 78 -6.18 -5.96 -5.79
CA LEU A 78 -6.42 -7.35 -5.40
C LEU A 78 -7.46 -8.02 -6.31
N PHE A 79 -8.50 -7.29 -6.70
CA PHE A 79 -9.49 -7.80 -7.65
C PHE A 79 -8.88 -8.04 -9.04
N ASP A 80 -8.23 -7.02 -9.60
CA ASP A 80 -7.66 -7.06 -10.96
C ASP A 80 -6.59 -8.16 -11.12
N HIS A 81 -5.86 -8.48 -10.05
CA HIS A 81 -4.78 -9.49 -10.05
C HIS A 81 -5.26 -10.88 -9.62
N GLY A 82 -6.57 -11.08 -9.43
CA GLY A 82 -7.14 -12.40 -9.12
C GLY A 82 -6.85 -12.90 -7.70
N TYR A 83 -6.46 -12.00 -6.80
CA TYR A 83 -6.23 -12.31 -5.37
C TYR A 83 -7.54 -12.48 -4.60
N LEU A 84 -8.64 -11.91 -5.10
CA LEU A 84 -9.97 -12.02 -4.49
C LEU A 84 -10.82 -13.07 -5.22
N LYS A 85 -11.50 -13.90 -4.42
CA LYS A 85 -12.53 -14.87 -4.89
C LYS A 85 -13.95 -14.47 -4.47
N LYS A 86 -14.09 -13.33 -3.81
CA LYS A 86 -15.32 -12.81 -3.20
C LYS A 86 -15.37 -11.29 -3.34
N GLU A 87 -16.58 -10.74 -3.40
CA GLU A 87 -16.80 -9.29 -3.58
C GLU A 87 -16.60 -8.50 -2.28
N THR A 88 -16.86 -9.12 -1.14
CA THR A 88 -16.65 -8.52 0.20
C THR A 88 -15.47 -9.20 0.89
N PHE A 89 -14.51 -8.42 1.35
CA PHE A 89 -13.27 -8.88 1.98
C PHE A 89 -12.81 -7.89 3.05
N THR A 90 -11.89 -8.31 3.89
CA THR A 90 -11.33 -7.50 4.97
C THR A 90 -9.88 -7.16 4.67
N ILE A 91 -9.49 -5.92 4.99
CA ILE A 91 -8.11 -5.46 4.94
C ILE A 91 -7.70 -5.06 6.34
N GLU A 92 -6.66 -5.70 6.85
CA GLU A 92 -6.00 -5.27 8.08
C GLU A 92 -5.26 -3.96 7.81
N THR A 93 -5.57 -2.93 8.61
CA THR A 93 -4.92 -1.62 8.56
C THR A 93 -4.44 -1.28 9.96
N HIS A 94 -3.12 -1.22 10.15
CA HIS A 94 -2.48 -1.09 11.47
C HIS A 94 -2.85 -2.27 12.42
N LEU A 95 -1.91 -2.86 13.15
CA LEU A 95 -1.44 -2.42 14.47
C LEU A 95 0.01 -2.89 14.62
N ASP A 96 0.93 -1.96 14.87
CA ASP A 96 2.23 -2.32 15.44
C ASP A 96 2.18 -1.83 16.91
N ASN A 97 1.98 -2.76 17.87
CA ASN A 97 2.02 -2.46 19.32
C ASN A 97 3.37 -1.88 19.75
#